data_AF-A0A1Y1WVZ9-F1
#
_entry.id   AF-A0A1Y1WVZ9-F1
#
_cell.length_a   1.000
_cell.length_b   1.000
_cell.length_c   1.000
_cell.angle_alpha   90.00
_cell.angle_beta   90.00
_cell.angle_gamma   90.00
#
_symmetry.space_group_name_H-M   'P 1'
#
loop_
_entity.id
_entity.type
_entity.pdbx_description
1 polymer ?
#
loop_
_entity_poly.entity_id
_entity_poly.type
_entity_poly.pdbx_seq_one_letter_code
_entity_poly.pdbx_strand_id
1 'polypeptide(L)'
;MGHVTDLRSPPVYEHIHLTSGILPRTLPSPSIRLVLTDVSSVADVDAAMRFMDSNYDTQFHCWIRNEKNVSYIAYYLRKLIVDFEETNMRSVHRAIQWLVHDWSVQRTAELLVKLFYHWGIDCPRFGLLIAEVMFEWNINHTTELVTTLVIGERSSKVAQFINHLTNGWCDSAVVELVRSISTRLQWSERYFKHFILQYVAVYYSGDMMQYQARRLFMQQHTTCLGGEPSVPGLSLVEFSIKILQKILSRTFVTLGTPFFYAEHLITGAPKHAHINQHPLLERLGLFHPITRTLNLIPIDRINDCVHLFLIPRQVQLAPSRPDRR
;
A
#
# COMPACT_ATOMS: atom_id res chain seq x y z
N MET A 1 -30.73 -7.09 57.97
CA MET A 1 -30.59 -8.28 57.10
C MET A 1 -30.43 -7.75 55.68
N GLY A 2 -29.26 -7.62 55.05
CA GLY A 2 -28.00 -8.35 55.19
C GLY A 2 -27.77 -9.18 53.92
N HIS A 3 -27.49 -8.54 52.77
CA HIS A 3 -26.96 -9.23 51.60
C HIS A 3 -25.82 -8.40 51.00
N VAL A 4 -24.60 -8.86 51.30
CA VAL A 4 -23.33 -8.39 50.76
C VAL A 4 -23.09 -9.15 49.47
N THR A 5 -22.88 -8.44 48.35
CA THR A 5 -22.45 -9.03 47.08
C THR A 5 -20.93 -9.01 47.00
N ASP A 6 -20.36 -10.20 46.85
CA ASP A 6 -18.93 -10.49 46.72
C ASP A 6 -18.23 -9.69 45.62
N LEU A 7 -17.19 -8.96 46.02
CA LEU A 7 -16.12 -8.47 45.17
C LEU A 7 -15.23 -9.65 44.76
N ARG A 8 -15.39 -10.14 43.52
CA ARG A 8 -14.43 -11.07 42.92
C ARG A 8 -13.08 -10.36 42.73
N SER A 9 -12.08 -10.84 43.44
CA SER A 9 -10.67 -10.47 43.27
C SER A 9 -10.16 -10.83 41.85
N PRO A 10 -9.24 -10.06 41.27
CA PRO A 10 -8.57 -10.42 40.02
C PRO A 10 -7.65 -11.62 40.22
N PRO A 11 -7.35 -12.40 39.16
CA PRO A 11 -6.47 -13.56 39.26
C PRO A 11 -5.06 -13.11 39.62
N VAL A 12 -4.52 -13.75 40.67
CA VAL A 12 -3.12 -13.67 41.06
C VAL A 12 -2.30 -14.32 39.93
N TYR A 13 -1.53 -13.51 39.20
CA TYR A 13 -0.50 -14.04 38.31
C TYR A 13 0.64 -14.58 39.19
N GLU A 14 0.85 -15.89 39.16
CA GLU A 14 2.00 -16.53 39.79
C GLU A 14 3.29 -15.93 39.23
N HIS A 15 4.11 -15.44 40.16
CA HIS A 15 5.47 -15.01 39.89
C HIS A 15 6.26 -16.18 39.30
N ILE A 16 6.68 -16.04 38.04
CA ILE A 16 7.69 -16.93 37.44
C ILE A 16 8.98 -16.77 38.25
N HIS A 17 9.30 -17.77 39.06
CA HIS A 17 10.59 -17.89 39.73
C HIS A 17 11.69 -18.04 38.67
N LEU A 18 12.45 -16.97 38.43
CA LEU A 18 13.74 -17.05 37.76
C LEU A 18 14.76 -17.63 38.75
N THR A 19 14.88 -18.96 38.77
CA THR A 19 16.05 -19.62 39.36
C THR A 19 17.29 -19.23 38.57
N SER A 20 18.17 -18.47 39.22
CA SER A 20 19.52 -18.14 38.74
C SER A 20 20.37 -19.42 38.72
N GLY A 21 20.19 -20.21 37.67
CA GLY A 21 21.04 -21.35 37.33
C GLY A 21 22.20 -20.86 36.46
N ILE A 22 23.42 -20.98 36.99
CA ILE A 22 24.66 -20.81 36.21
C ILE A 22 24.67 -21.91 35.15
N LEU A 23 24.30 -21.56 33.91
CA LEU A 23 24.32 -22.47 32.77
C LEU A 23 25.77 -22.65 32.27
N PRO A 24 26.25 -23.89 32.08
CA PRO A 24 27.57 -24.15 31.53
C PRO A 24 27.68 -23.59 30.10
N ARG A 25 28.68 -22.72 29.89
CA ARG A 25 29.13 -22.26 28.58
C ARG A 25 29.69 -23.44 27.80
N THR A 26 28.84 -24.13 27.04
CA THR A 26 29.17 -24.89 25.83
C THR A 26 27.88 -25.46 25.27
N LEU A 27 27.05 -24.60 24.69
CA LEU A 27 25.99 -25.06 23.81
C LEU A 27 26.67 -25.61 22.54
N PRO A 28 26.44 -26.87 22.16
CA PRO A 28 26.87 -27.37 20.86
C PRO A 28 26.15 -26.58 19.79
N SER A 29 26.90 -25.86 18.94
CA SER A 29 26.35 -25.10 17.82
C SER A 29 25.51 -26.02 16.92
N PRO A 30 24.17 -25.87 16.87
CA PRO A 30 23.37 -26.59 15.90
C PRO A 30 23.67 -25.93 14.55
N SER A 31 24.49 -26.60 13.74
CA SER A 31 24.81 -26.17 12.38
C SER A 31 23.63 -26.50 11.47
N ILE A 32 22.51 -25.81 11.67
CA ILE A 32 21.33 -25.91 10.82
C ILE A 32 21.51 -24.91 9.69
N ARG A 33 22.09 -25.39 8.59
CA ARG A 33 22.19 -24.64 7.34
C ARG A 33 20.86 -24.72 6.61
N LEU A 34 19.95 -23.79 6.89
CA LEU A 34 18.83 -23.50 5.99
C LEU A 34 19.38 -22.70 4.82
N VAL A 35 19.50 -23.34 3.66
CA VAL A 35 19.76 -22.66 2.40
C VAL A 35 18.46 -21.96 2.00
N LEU A 36 18.28 -20.70 2.41
CA LEU A 36 17.33 -19.83 1.73
C LEU A 36 17.97 -19.42 0.40
N THR A 37 17.88 -20.32 -0.58
CA THR A 37 18.05 -19.96 -1.99
C THR A 37 17.11 -18.80 -2.31
N ASP A 38 17.53 -17.94 -3.22
CA ASP A 38 16.97 -16.63 -3.64
C ASP A 38 15.48 -16.60 -4.12
N VAL A 39 14.63 -17.47 -3.61
CA VAL A 39 13.17 -17.43 -3.72
C VAL A 39 12.56 -18.01 -2.43
N SER A 40 12.69 -17.28 -1.32
CA SER A 40 11.97 -17.61 -0.08
C SER A 40 10.47 -17.43 -0.32
N SER A 41 9.73 -18.53 -0.46
CA SER A 41 8.27 -18.49 -0.51
C SER A 41 7.71 -18.00 0.83
N VAL A 42 6.44 -17.57 0.84
CA VAL A 42 5.75 -17.22 2.10
C VAL A 42 5.75 -18.40 3.08
N ALA A 43 5.70 -19.64 2.57
CA ALA A 43 5.79 -20.85 3.38
C ALA A 43 7.18 -21.04 4.00
N ASP A 44 8.25 -20.69 3.28
CA ASP A 44 9.62 -20.75 3.81
C ASP A 44 9.82 -19.74 4.94
N VAL A 45 9.22 -18.54 4.82
CA VAL A 45 9.19 -17.55 5.90
C VAL A 45 8.47 -18.13 7.13
N ASP A 46 7.30 -18.74 6.96
CA ASP A 46 6.57 -19.37 8.07
C ASP A 46 7.37 -20.47 8.76
N ALA A 47 7.95 -21.37 7.97
CA ALA A 47 8.76 -22.48 8.47
C ALA A 47 9.99 -22.00 9.23
N ALA A 48 10.70 -20.99 8.71
CA ALA A 48 11.86 -20.39 9.38
C ALA A 48 11.47 -19.78 10.73
N MET A 49 10.34 -19.08 10.80
CA MET A 49 9.86 -18.43 12.03
C MET A 49 9.48 -19.45 13.11
N ARG A 50 8.78 -20.53 12.74
CA ARG A 50 8.47 -21.64 13.67
C ARG A 50 9.71 -22.39 14.12
N PHE A 51 10.67 -22.56 13.22
CA PHE A 51 11.94 -23.19 13.51
C PHE A 51 12.73 -22.37 14.54
N MET A 52 12.78 -21.04 14.40
CA MET A 52 13.39 -20.15 15.39
C MET A 52 12.72 -20.28 16.76
N ASP A 53 11.38 -20.24 16.81
CA ASP A 53 10.65 -20.40 18.07
C ASP A 53 10.96 -21.72 18.77
N SER A 54 11.02 -22.82 18.00
CA SER A 54 11.34 -24.14 18.54
C SER A 54 12.79 -24.24 19.04
N ASN A 55 13.73 -23.60 18.34
CA ASN A 55 15.16 -23.68 18.68
C ASN A 55 15.54 -22.80 19.88
N TYR A 56 14.81 -21.70 20.11
CA TYR A 56 15.10 -20.74 21.18
C TYR A 56 14.07 -20.72 22.32
N ASP A 57 13.08 -21.62 22.28
CA ASP A 57 11.96 -21.67 23.22
C ASP A 57 11.25 -20.31 23.36
N THR A 58 10.88 -19.74 22.20
CA THR A 58 10.20 -18.45 22.10
C THR A 58 8.81 -18.56 21.49
N GLN A 59 8.03 -17.49 21.57
CA GLN A 59 6.70 -17.36 20.94
C GLN A 59 6.68 -16.18 19.95
N PHE A 60 7.81 -15.93 19.29
CA PHE A 60 8.01 -14.81 18.40
C PHE A 60 7.09 -14.88 17.17
N HIS A 61 6.85 -16.07 16.62
CA HIS A 61 5.93 -16.30 15.50
C HIS A 61 4.52 -15.77 15.81
N CYS A 62 3.94 -16.19 16.93
CA CYS A 62 2.61 -15.74 17.34
C CYS A 62 2.59 -14.25 17.71
N TRP A 63 3.66 -13.76 18.36
CA TRP A 63 3.76 -12.37 18.77
C TRP A 63 3.85 -11.41 17.56
N ILE A 64 4.68 -11.73 16.57
CA ILE A 64 4.88 -10.87 15.39
C ILE A 64 3.68 -10.93 14.43
N ARG A 65 2.92 -12.04 14.42
CA ARG A 65 1.69 -12.17 13.62
C ARG A 65 0.47 -11.52 14.27
N ASN A 66 0.57 -11.01 15.50
CA ASN A 66 -0.53 -10.34 16.17
C ASN A 66 -0.64 -8.87 15.75
N GLU A 67 -1.68 -8.52 14.98
CA GLU A 67 -1.90 -7.15 14.49
C GLU A 67 -2.03 -6.09 15.60
N LYS A 68 -2.35 -6.48 16.85
CA LYS A 68 -2.36 -5.54 17.99
C LYS A 68 -0.96 -5.00 18.32
N ASN A 69 0.09 -5.69 17.87
CA ASN A 69 1.48 -5.32 18.06
C ASN A 69 2.04 -4.45 16.93
N VAL A 70 1.20 -3.99 15.98
CA VAL A 70 1.62 -3.26 14.76
C VAL A 70 2.62 -2.13 15.02
N SER A 71 2.46 -1.36 16.10
CA SER A 71 3.37 -0.27 16.45
C SER A 71 4.78 -0.76 16.81
N TYR A 72 4.87 -1.84 17.58
CA TYR A 72 6.15 -2.44 17.95
C TYR A 72 6.81 -3.10 16.75
N ILE A 73 6.04 -3.86 15.98
CA ILE A 73 6.49 -4.50 14.75
C ILE A 73 7.07 -3.46 13.80
N ALA A 74 6.35 -2.36 13.54
CA ALA A 74 6.82 -1.28 12.68
C ALA A 74 8.12 -0.64 13.17
N TYR A 75 8.26 -0.44 14.49
CA TYR A 75 9.46 0.15 15.07
C TYR A 75 10.70 -0.71 14.82
N TYR A 76 10.62 -2.03 15.06
CA TYR A 76 11.76 -2.94 14.88
C TYR A 76 12.03 -3.24 13.40
N LEU A 77 10.99 -3.45 12.60
CA LEU A 77 11.16 -3.77 11.17
C LEU A 77 11.66 -2.60 10.35
N ARG A 78 11.43 -1.34 10.76
CA ARG A 78 11.89 -0.18 9.99
C ARG A 78 13.41 -0.20 9.78
N LYS A 79 14.18 -0.50 10.82
CA LYS A 79 15.65 -0.55 10.72
C LYS A 79 16.09 -1.65 9.75
N LEU A 80 15.49 -2.84 9.86
CA LEU A 80 15.77 -3.93 8.96
C LEU A 80 15.43 -3.60 7.51
N ILE A 81 14.24 -3.06 7.26
CA ILE A 81 13.80 -2.80 5.89
C ILE A 81 14.78 -1.90 5.16
N VAL A 82 15.31 -0.89 5.84
CA VAL A 82 16.34 0.00 5.26
C VAL A 82 17.58 -0.78 4.81
N ASP A 83 18.02 -1.78 5.58
CA ASP A 83 19.20 -2.60 5.23
C ASP A 83 18.94 -3.53 4.01
N PHE A 84 17.68 -3.86 3.73
CA PHE A 84 17.31 -4.88 2.73
C PHE A 84 16.58 -4.35 1.50
N GLU A 85 16.01 -3.15 1.56
CA GLU A 85 15.23 -2.61 0.47
C GLU A 85 16.07 -2.31 -0.78
N GLU A 86 17.38 -2.08 -0.62
CA GLU A 86 18.33 -1.85 -1.72
C GLU A 86 18.85 -3.16 -2.34
N THR A 87 19.00 -4.21 -1.51
CA THR A 87 19.69 -5.45 -1.91
C THR A 87 18.74 -6.58 -2.25
N ASN A 88 17.61 -6.71 -1.54
CA ASN A 88 16.68 -7.82 -1.69
C ASN A 88 15.22 -7.41 -1.43
N MET A 89 14.70 -6.55 -2.30
CA MET A 89 13.32 -6.06 -2.25
C MET A 89 12.27 -7.18 -2.33
N ARG A 90 12.55 -8.26 -3.07
CA ARG A 90 11.64 -9.41 -3.18
C ARG A 90 11.43 -10.10 -1.83
N SER A 91 12.49 -10.24 -1.04
CA SER A 91 12.37 -10.80 0.32
C SER A 91 11.57 -9.90 1.25
N VAL A 92 11.75 -8.57 1.12
CA VAL A 92 10.91 -7.59 1.84
C VAL A 92 9.44 -7.78 1.47
N HIS A 93 9.12 -7.91 0.19
CA HIS A 93 7.72 -8.13 -0.25
C HIS A 93 7.12 -9.40 0.37
N ARG A 94 7.84 -10.54 0.28
CA ARG A 94 7.38 -11.84 0.80
C ARG A 94 7.19 -11.82 2.32
N ALA A 95 8.09 -11.14 3.02
CA ALA A 95 7.99 -10.98 4.46
C ALA A 95 6.81 -10.13 4.89
N ILE A 96 6.57 -9.00 4.22
CA ILE A 96 5.41 -8.16 4.51
C ILE A 96 4.12 -8.91 4.17
N GLN A 97 4.08 -9.63 3.05
CA GLN A 97 2.95 -10.48 2.67
C GLN A 97 2.68 -11.57 3.73
N TRP A 98 3.72 -12.29 4.19
CA TRP A 98 3.61 -13.26 5.28
C TRP A 98 3.13 -12.61 6.58
N LEU A 99 3.69 -11.46 6.93
CA LEU A 99 3.42 -10.77 8.18
C LEU A 99 1.96 -10.32 8.30
N VAL A 100 1.40 -9.77 7.22
CA VAL A 100 0.03 -9.21 7.19
C VAL A 100 -1.04 -10.21 6.72
N HIS A 101 -0.67 -11.46 6.45
CA HIS A 101 -1.63 -12.50 6.10
C HIS A 101 -2.70 -12.63 7.20
N ASP A 102 -3.99 -12.70 6.87
CA ASP A 102 -5.11 -12.67 7.83
C ASP A 102 -5.26 -11.42 8.72
N TRP A 103 -4.48 -10.35 8.50
CA TRP A 103 -4.69 -9.10 9.22
C TRP A 103 -5.90 -8.35 8.67
N SER A 104 -6.50 -7.52 9.52
CA SER A 104 -7.49 -6.55 9.06
C SER A 104 -6.87 -5.56 8.07
N VAL A 105 -7.69 -5.07 7.13
CA VAL A 105 -7.26 -4.07 6.14
C VAL A 105 -6.72 -2.82 6.84
N GLN A 106 -7.38 -2.38 7.92
CA GLN A 106 -6.98 -1.22 8.69
C GLN A 106 -5.58 -1.37 9.31
N ARG A 107 -5.27 -2.51 9.93
CA ARG A 107 -3.95 -2.74 10.55
C ARG A 107 -2.86 -2.95 9.51
N THR A 108 -3.21 -3.57 8.38
CA THR A 108 -2.33 -3.68 7.22
C THR A 108 -1.96 -2.29 6.69
N ALA A 109 -2.94 -1.41 6.47
CA ALA A 109 -2.70 -0.03 6.04
C ALA A 109 -1.82 0.75 7.04
N GLU A 110 -2.11 0.63 8.34
CA GLU A 110 -1.32 1.26 9.41
C GLU A 110 0.15 0.83 9.37
N LEU A 111 0.41 -0.48 9.22
CA LEU A 111 1.76 -1.02 9.11
C LEU A 111 2.48 -0.47 7.87
N LEU A 112 1.83 -0.55 6.71
CA LEU A 112 2.40 -0.14 5.42
C LEU A 112 2.76 1.35 5.41
N VAL A 113 1.91 2.21 5.97
CA VAL A 113 2.20 3.64 6.12
C VAL A 113 3.38 3.85 7.07
N LYS A 114 3.40 3.18 8.24
CA LYS A 114 4.49 3.31 9.20
C LYS A 114 5.85 2.86 8.65
N LEU A 115 5.87 1.86 7.78
CA LEU A 115 7.10 1.32 7.21
C LEU A 115 7.55 2.06 5.95
N PHE A 116 6.64 2.33 5.02
CA PHE A 116 7.01 2.66 3.63
C PHE A 116 6.53 4.03 3.15
N TYR A 117 5.79 4.80 3.95
CA TYR A 117 5.28 6.11 3.49
C TYR A 117 6.39 7.11 3.17
N HIS A 118 7.59 6.92 3.72
CA HIS A 118 8.78 7.72 3.39
C HIS A 118 9.20 7.60 1.92
N TRP A 119 8.80 6.55 1.20
CA TRP A 119 8.99 6.45 -0.25
C TRP A 119 8.08 7.41 -1.03
N GLY A 120 6.96 7.83 -0.45
CA GLY A 120 5.89 8.55 -1.13
C GLY A 120 4.93 7.60 -1.86
N ILE A 121 3.64 7.94 -1.84
CA ILE A 121 2.58 7.11 -2.45
C ILE A 121 2.71 7.02 -3.99
N ASP A 122 3.30 8.04 -4.60
CA ASP A 122 3.61 8.14 -6.02
C ASP A 122 4.84 7.33 -6.45
N CYS A 123 5.56 6.71 -5.51
CA CYS A 123 6.73 5.91 -5.83
C CYS A 123 6.35 4.56 -6.45
N PRO A 124 6.96 4.15 -7.59
CA PRO A 124 6.73 2.84 -8.19
C PRO A 124 7.00 1.68 -7.23
N ARG A 125 8.03 1.77 -6.37
CA ARG A 125 8.38 0.74 -5.38
C ARG A 125 7.24 0.51 -4.40
N PHE A 126 6.58 1.59 -3.96
CA PHE A 126 5.44 1.50 -3.05
C PHE A 126 4.25 0.85 -3.76
N GLY A 127 3.88 1.30 -4.96
CA GLY A 127 2.78 0.71 -5.73
C GLY A 127 2.95 -0.79 -5.98
N LEU A 128 4.16 -1.23 -6.35
CA LEU A 128 4.47 -2.64 -6.58
C LEU A 128 4.46 -3.48 -5.29
N LEU A 129 4.96 -2.94 -4.17
CA LEU A 129 4.87 -3.61 -2.87
C LEU A 129 3.40 -3.83 -2.49
N ILE A 130 2.55 -2.81 -2.63
CA ILE A 130 1.13 -2.90 -2.32
C ILE A 130 0.44 -3.93 -3.23
N ALA A 131 0.78 -3.95 -4.53
CA ALA A 131 0.27 -4.93 -5.48
C ALA A 131 0.59 -6.38 -5.05
N GLU A 132 1.82 -6.63 -4.57
CA GLU A 132 2.23 -7.95 -4.10
C GLU A 132 1.50 -8.36 -2.81
N VAL A 133 1.36 -7.43 -1.86
CA VAL A 133 0.66 -7.68 -0.59
C VAL A 133 -0.81 -8.02 -0.81
N MET A 134 -1.46 -7.38 -1.79
CA MET A 134 -2.88 -7.60 -2.10
C MET A 134 -3.14 -8.69 -3.14
N PHE A 135 -2.13 -9.46 -3.56
CA PHE A 135 -2.25 -10.37 -4.71
C PHE A 135 -3.46 -11.32 -4.61
N GLU A 136 -3.79 -11.79 -3.41
CA GLU A 136 -4.91 -12.71 -3.15
C GLU A 136 -6.18 -12.01 -2.63
N TRP A 137 -6.19 -10.68 -2.57
CA TRP A 137 -7.29 -9.92 -1.99
C TRP A 137 -8.43 -9.75 -3.00
N ASN A 138 -9.66 -9.85 -2.50
CA ASN A 138 -10.83 -9.47 -3.29
C ASN A 138 -10.90 -7.95 -3.51
N ILE A 139 -11.68 -7.53 -4.50
CA ILE A 139 -11.80 -6.11 -4.87
C ILE A 139 -12.29 -5.21 -3.73
N ASN A 140 -13.07 -5.74 -2.77
CA ASN A 140 -13.57 -4.95 -1.64
C ASN A 140 -12.46 -4.60 -0.65
N HIS A 141 -11.63 -5.59 -0.27
CA HIS A 141 -10.47 -5.36 0.61
C HIS A 141 -9.43 -4.47 -0.09
N THR A 142 -9.18 -4.71 -1.39
CA THR A 142 -8.29 -3.87 -2.19
C THR A 142 -8.78 -2.43 -2.25
N THR A 143 -10.07 -2.23 -2.52
CA THR A 143 -10.67 -0.88 -2.53
C THR A 143 -10.54 -0.23 -1.16
N GLU A 144 -10.78 -0.95 -0.07
CA GLU A 144 -10.67 -0.40 1.29
C GLU A 144 -9.24 0.04 1.59
N LEU A 145 -8.24 -0.80 1.33
CA LEU A 145 -6.84 -0.47 1.53
C LEU A 145 -6.43 0.74 0.70
N VAL A 146 -6.72 0.71 -0.60
CA VAL A 146 -6.35 1.81 -1.52
C VAL A 146 -7.03 3.10 -1.09
N THR A 147 -8.31 3.04 -0.73
CA THR A 147 -9.04 4.20 -0.19
C THR A 147 -8.32 4.76 1.03
N THR A 148 -7.97 3.92 2.01
CA THR A 148 -7.23 4.37 3.21
C THR A 148 -5.90 5.01 2.88
N LEU A 149 -5.14 4.44 1.93
CA LEU A 149 -3.82 4.95 1.55
C LEU A 149 -3.88 6.29 0.82
N VAL A 150 -4.92 6.54 0.01
CA VAL A 150 -5.02 7.75 -0.84
C VAL A 150 -5.84 8.88 -0.21
N ILE A 151 -6.33 8.72 1.02
CA ILE A 151 -7.07 9.80 1.71
C ILE A 151 -6.19 11.04 1.84
N GLY A 152 -6.72 12.19 1.43
CA GLY A 152 -6.03 13.47 1.51
C GLY A 152 -4.94 13.69 0.44
N GLU A 153 -4.69 12.70 -0.42
CA GLU A 153 -3.67 12.80 -1.45
C GLU A 153 -4.09 13.65 -2.65
N ARG A 154 -3.10 14.25 -3.32
CA ARG A 154 -3.33 15.01 -4.54
C ARG A 154 -3.65 14.08 -5.70
N SER A 155 -4.56 14.48 -6.58
CA SER A 155 -5.03 13.67 -7.70
C SER A 155 -3.90 13.17 -8.62
N SER A 156 -2.80 13.93 -8.76
CA SER A 156 -1.61 13.51 -9.52
C SER A 156 -0.87 12.33 -8.88
N LYS A 157 -0.73 12.34 -7.55
CA LYS A 157 -0.09 11.25 -6.80
C LYS A 157 -0.96 10.00 -6.80
N VAL A 158 -2.27 10.18 -6.62
CA VAL A 158 -3.24 9.07 -6.70
C VAL A 158 -3.23 8.44 -8.10
N ALA A 159 -3.14 9.24 -9.16
CA ALA A 159 -3.03 8.72 -10.52
C ALA A 159 -1.78 7.87 -10.75
N GLN A 160 -0.62 8.34 -10.30
CA GLN A 160 0.64 7.58 -10.38
C GLN A 160 0.57 6.30 -9.55
N PHE A 161 0.08 6.39 -8.31
CA PHE A 161 -0.08 5.24 -7.44
C PHE A 161 -0.98 4.16 -8.05
N ILE A 162 -2.19 4.53 -8.49
CA ILE A 162 -3.12 3.58 -9.12
C ILE A 162 -2.49 2.99 -10.38
N ASN A 163 -1.79 3.78 -11.20
CA ASN A 163 -1.12 3.25 -12.38
C ASN A 163 -0.04 2.19 -12.04
N HIS A 164 0.78 2.43 -11.01
CA HIS A 164 1.78 1.45 -10.56
C HIS A 164 1.14 0.21 -9.96
N LEU A 165 0.10 0.40 -9.15
CA LEU A 165 -0.65 -0.67 -8.49
C LEU A 165 -1.32 -1.60 -9.50
N THR A 166 -1.99 -1.02 -10.49
CA THR A 166 -2.80 -1.77 -11.47
C THR A 166 -2.01 -2.15 -12.71
N ASN A 167 -0.67 -2.20 -12.63
CA ASN A 167 0.14 -2.62 -13.76
C ASN A 167 -0.16 -4.09 -14.10
N GLY A 168 -0.58 -4.36 -15.33
CA GLY A 168 -1.00 -5.70 -15.80
C GLY A 168 -2.45 -6.07 -15.49
N TRP A 169 -3.24 -5.20 -14.87
CA TRP A 169 -4.66 -5.42 -14.65
C TRP A 169 -5.45 -5.23 -15.95
N CYS A 170 -6.61 -5.88 -16.06
CA CYS A 170 -7.55 -5.59 -17.13
C CYS A 170 -8.24 -4.23 -16.92
N ASP A 171 -8.53 -3.53 -18.01
CA ASP A 171 -9.12 -2.19 -17.97
C ASP A 171 -10.40 -2.11 -17.13
N SER A 172 -11.25 -3.14 -17.18
CA SER A 172 -12.50 -3.20 -16.40
C SER A 172 -12.24 -3.20 -14.89
N ALA A 173 -11.21 -3.92 -14.42
CA ALA A 173 -10.84 -3.95 -13.01
C ALA A 173 -10.28 -2.60 -12.54
N VAL A 174 -9.49 -1.93 -13.38
CA VAL A 174 -9.01 -0.57 -13.09
C VAL A 174 -10.18 0.41 -12.96
N VAL A 175 -11.13 0.38 -13.90
CA VAL A 175 -12.32 1.23 -13.87
C VAL A 175 -13.17 0.95 -12.62
N GLU A 176 -13.34 -0.32 -12.25
CA GLU A 176 -14.10 -0.71 -11.05
C GLU A 176 -13.44 -0.22 -9.77
N LEU A 177 -12.12 -0.36 -9.65
CA LEU A 177 -11.35 0.15 -8.53
C LEU A 177 -11.50 1.68 -8.41
N VAL A 178 -11.27 2.42 -9.51
CA VAL A 178 -11.40 3.89 -9.52
C VAL A 178 -12.83 4.34 -9.22
N ARG A 179 -13.85 3.65 -9.75
CA ARG A 179 -15.26 3.90 -9.41
C ARG A 179 -15.52 3.75 -7.92
N SER A 180 -15.00 2.69 -7.32
CA SER A 180 -15.24 2.36 -5.92
C SER A 180 -14.55 3.36 -4.99
N ILE A 181 -13.29 3.72 -5.29
CA ILE A 181 -12.53 4.73 -4.53
C ILE A 181 -13.19 6.11 -4.65
N SER A 182 -13.51 6.56 -5.87
CA SER A 182 -14.10 7.89 -6.10
C SER A 182 -15.46 8.06 -5.43
N THR A 183 -16.26 7.00 -5.39
CA THR A 183 -17.55 6.98 -4.68
C THR A 183 -17.35 7.05 -3.17
N ARG A 184 -16.45 6.23 -2.60
CA ARG A 184 -16.17 6.20 -1.16
C ARG A 184 -15.58 7.52 -0.64
N LEU A 185 -14.68 8.12 -1.41
CA LEU A 185 -14.04 9.40 -1.07
C LEU A 185 -14.83 10.63 -1.51
N GLN A 186 -15.98 10.43 -2.17
CA GLN A 186 -16.83 11.50 -2.70
C GLN A 186 -16.02 12.53 -3.51
N TRP A 187 -15.21 12.03 -4.47
CA TRP A 187 -14.36 12.91 -5.27
C TRP A 187 -15.19 13.99 -5.96
N SER A 188 -14.81 15.26 -5.73
CA SER A 188 -15.37 16.36 -6.50
C SER A 188 -15.08 16.17 -7.99
N GLU A 189 -15.95 16.71 -8.83
CA GLU A 189 -15.77 16.72 -10.29
C GLU A 189 -14.38 17.24 -10.67
N ARG A 190 -13.97 18.36 -10.07
CA ARG A 190 -12.66 18.95 -10.31
C ARG A 190 -11.53 17.98 -9.99
N TYR A 191 -11.58 17.32 -8.83
CA TYR A 191 -10.57 16.34 -8.45
C TYR A 191 -10.53 15.17 -9.44
N PHE A 192 -11.69 14.62 -9.80
CA PHE A 192 -11.77 13.47 -10.69
C PHE A 192 -11.27 13.81 -12.11
N LYS A 193 -11.66 14.97 -12.66
CA LYS A 193 -11.13 15.46 -13.94
C LYS A 193 -9.61 15.58 -13.92
N HIS A 194 -9.04 16.16 -12.86
CA HIS A 194 -7.60 16.23 -12.70
C HIS A 194 -6.96 14.84 -12.57
N PHE A 195 -7.57 13.93 -11.82
CA PHE A 195 -7.12 12.55 -11.71
C PHE A 195 -7.04 11.88 -13.09
N ILE A 196 -8.12 11.92 -13.90
CA ILE A 196 -8.15 11.28 -15.22
C ILE A 196 -7.06 11.87 -16.12
N LEU A 197 -6.90 13.19 -16.16
CA LEU A 197 -5.87 13.82 -16.97
C LEU A 197 -4.45 13.37 -16.58
N GLN A 198 -4.18 13.25 -15.28
CA GLN A 198 -2.89 12.78 -14.78
C GLN A 198 -2.71 11.27 -15.02
N TYR A 199 -3.77 10.48 -14.87
CA TYR A 199 -3.73 9.04 -15.11
C TYR A 199 -3.42 8.74 -16.58
N VAL A 200 -4.09 9.43 -17.51
CA VAL A 200 -3.82 9.32 -18.96
C VAL A 200 -2.40 9.75 -19.30
N ALA A 201 -1.89 10.80 -18.65
CA ALA A 201 -0.53 11.27 -18.85
C ALA A 201 0.53 10.24 -18.44
N VAL A 202 0.26 9.46 -17.40
CA VAL A 202 1.18 8.42 -16.91
C VAL A 202 1.00 7.12 -17.70
N TYR A 203 -0.24 6.74 -18.01
CA TYR A 203 -0.58 5.49 -18.70
C TYR A 203 -0.18 5.49 -20.17
N TYR A 204 -0.29 6.64 -20.85
CA TYR A 204 0.16 6.82 -22.23
C TYR A 204 1.37 7.74 -22.27
N SER A 205 2.51 7.23 -22.75
CA SER A 205 3.74 8.01 -22.93
C SER A 205 3.68 9.04 -24.09
N GLY A 206 2.51 9.58 -24.43
CA GLY A 206 2.33 10.47 -25.59
C GLY A 206 1.31 11.59 -25.38
N ASP A 207 1.68 12.80 -25.83
CA ASP A 207 0.91 14.03 -25.69
C ASP A 207 -0.48 13.98 -26.34
N MET A 208 -0.63 13.16 -27.39
CA MET A 208 -1.88 13.03 -28.14
C MET A 208 -3.05 12.55 -27.27
N MET A 209 -2.81 11.60 -26.37
CA MET A 209 -3.89 11.05 -25.52
C MET A 209 -4.30 12.04 -24.43
N GLN A 210 -3.34 12.82 -23.90
CA GLN A 210 -3.67 13.91 -22.98
C GLN A 210 -4.52 14.99 -23.67
N TYR A 211 -4.17 15.36 -24.90
CA TYR A 211 -4.95 16.31 -25.69
C TYR A 211 -6.38 15.81 -25.94
N GLN A 212 -6.54 14.53 -26.32
CA GLN A 212 -7.86 13.93 -26.53
C GLN A 212 -8.70 13.89 -25.26
N ALA A 213 -8.11 13.51 -24.12
CA ALA A 213 -8.80 13.54 -22.83
C ALA A 213 -9.27 14.96 -22.47
N ARG A 214 -8.41 15.98 -22.65
CA ARG A 214 -8.78 17.39 -22.46
C ARG A 214 -9.93 17.80 -23.37
N ARG A 215 -9.90 17.42 -24.64
CA ARG A 215 -10.96 17.72 -25.62
C ARG A 215 -12.31 17.13 -25.21
N LEU A 216 -12.34 15.88 -24.74
CA LEU A 216 -13.58 15.24 -24.27
C LEU A 216 -14.21 15.98 -23.08
N PHE A 217 -13.38 16.39 -22.11
CA PHE A 217 -13.88 17.18 -20.98
C PHE A 217 -14.38 18.57 -21.39
N MET A 218 -13.85 19.16 -22.47
CA MET A 218 -14.37 20.43 -22.98
C MET A 218 -15.73 20.25 -23.67
N GLN A 219 -15.91 19.17 -24.43
CA GLN A 219 -17.18 18.88 -25.13
C GLN A 219 -18.35 18.67 -24.16
N GLN A 220 -18.08 18.12 -22.97
CA GLN A 220 -19.06 17.95 -21.89
C GLN A 220 -19.67 19.29 -21.44
N HIS A 221 -18.86 20.33 -21.27
CA HIS A 221 -19.37 21.64 -20.84
C HIS A 221 -20.32 22.24 -21.88
N THR A 222 -20.09 21.98 -23.16
CA THR A 222 -20.96 22.45 -24.24
C THR A 222 -22.31 21.71 -24.27
N THR A 223 -22.32 20.40 -23.97
CA THR A 223 -23.55 19.60 -24.00
C THR A 223 -24.50 19.90 -22.84
N CYS A 224 -24.00 20.33 -21.69
CA CYS A 224 -24.86 20.74 -20.57
C CYS A 224 -25.55 22.10 -20.77
N LEU A 225 -25.08 22.94 -21.71
CA LEU A 225 -25.62 24.28 -21.97
C LEU A 225 -26.62 24.32 -23.13
N GLY A 226 -26.58 23.33 -24.02
CA GLY A 226 -27.61 23.16 -25.05
C GLY A 226 -28.85 22.55 -24.42
N GLY A 227 -29.94 23.30 -24.33
CA GLY A 227 -31.19 22.93 -23.66
C GLY A 227 -31.98 21.77 -24.28
N GLU A 228 -31.31 20.76 -24.82
CA GLU A 228 -31.94 19.48 -25.12
C GLU A 228 -32.36 18.80 -23.81
N PRO A 229 -33.51 18.09 -23.80
CA PRO A 229 -33.98 17.37 -22.64
C PRO A 229 -32.93 16.31 -22.25
N SER A 230 -32.15 16.65 -21.22
CA SER A 230 -31.10 15.82 -20.65
C SER A 230 -31.58 14.38 -20.51
N VAL A 231 -30.81 13.43 -21.03
CA VAL A 231 -30.92 12.02 -20.61
C VAL A 231 -30.94 12.02 -19.09
N PRO A 232 -32.03 11.57 -18.44
CA PRO A 232 -32.18 11.75 -17.01
C PRO A 232 -31.04 11.06 -16.25
N GLY A 233 -30.31 11.82 -15.44
CA GLY A 233 -29.78 11.32 -14.17
C GLY A 233 -28.37 10.72 -14.15
N LEU A 234 -27.58 10.77 -15.22
CA LEU A 234 -26.18 10.34 -15.12
C LEU A 234 -25.38 11.33 -14.27
N SER A 235 -24.88 10.85 -13.13
CA SER A 235 -24.04 11.69 -12.28
C SER A 235 -22.75 12.05 -13.01
N LEU A 236 -22.17 13.20 -12.66
CA LEU A 236 -20.92 13.67 -13.24
C LEU A 236 -19.74 12.71 -13.00
N VAL A 237 -19.81 11.98 -11.88
CA VAL A 237 -18.89 10.90 -11.52
C VAL A 237 -19.06 9.73 -12.49
N GLU A 238 -20.28 9.29 -12.78
CA GLU A 238 -20.55 8.23 -13.77
C GLU A 238 -20.11 8.63 -15.17
N PHE A 239 -20.30 9.90 -15.56
CA PHE A 239 -19.79 10.42 -16.83
C PHE A 239 -18.25 10.36 -16.88
N SER A 240 -17.57 10.79 -15.82
CA SER A 240 -16.11 10.73 -15.71
C SER A 240 -15.59 9.29 -15.77
N ILE A 241 -16.32 8.35 -15.15
CA ILE A 241 -16.05 6.91 -15.23
C ILE A 241 -16.23 6.38 -16.66
N LYS A 242 -17.27 6.79 -17.38
CA LYS A 242 -17.46 6.42 -18.79
C LYS A 242 -16.33 6.96 -19.67
N ILE A 243 -15.83 8.17 -19.40
CA ILE A 243 -14.64 8.71 -20.06
C ILE A 243 -13.43 7.82 -19.77
N LEU A 244 -13.15 7.50 -18.51
CA LEU A 244 -12.03 6.65 -18.14
C LEU A 244 -12.11 5.28 -18.83
N GLN A 245 -13.28 4.64 -18.81
CA GLN A 245 -13.53 3.36 -19.48
C GLN A 245 -13.29 3.45 -20.99
N LYS A 246 -13.79 4.50 -21.64
CA LYS A 246 -13.58 4.74 -23.08
C LYS A 246 -12.09 4.97 -23.41
N ILE A 247 -11.37 5.62 -22.50
CA ILE A 247 -9.94 5.82 -22.66
C ILE A 247 -9.18 4.51 -22.58
N LEU A 248 -9.38 3.75 -21.51
CA LEU A 248 -8.66 2.51 -21.27
C LEU A 248 -8.90 1.47 -22.37
N SER A 249 -10.15 1.30 -22.79
CA SER A 249 -10.54 0.35 -23.86
C SER A 249 -9.98 0.66 -25.25
N ARG A 250 -9.16 1.71 -25.42
CA ARG A 250 -8.51 2.12 -26.68
C ARG A 250 -9.48 2.26 -27.86
N THR A 251 -10.78 2.37 -27.59
CA THR A 251 -11.82 2.47 -28.63
C THR A 251 -11.84 3.85 -29.30
N PHE A 252 -10.78 4.64 -29.13
CA PHE A 252 -10.59 5.94 -29.73
C PHE A 252 -10.25 5.90 -31.22
N VAL A 253 -9.71 4.79 -31.72
CA VAL A 253 -9.22 4.69 -33.11
C VAL A 253 -10.35 4.88 -34.14
N THR A 254 -11.62 4.74 -33.75
CA THR A 254 -12.78 4.90 -34.66
C THR A 254 -13.44 6.29 -34.64
N LEU A 255 -12.96 7.23 -33.82
CA LEU A 255 -13.53 8.60 -33.72
C LEU A 255 -13.01 9.58 -34.79
N GLY A 256 -12.61 9.06 -35.95
CA GLY A 256 -12.53 9.84 -37.19
C GLY A 256 -13.91 10.27 -37.71
N THR A 257 -14.99 9.77 -37.12
CA THR A 257 -16.33 10.32 -37.32
C THR A 257 -16.59 11.39 -36.26
N PRO A 258 -16.82 12.65 -36.66
CA PRO A 258 -17.25 13.68 -35.73
C PRO A 258 -18.56 13.22 -35.07
N PHE A 259 -18.62 13.27 -33.75
CA PHE A 259 -19.88 13.25 -33.00
C PHE A 259 -20.61 14.59 -33.23
N PHE A 260 -20.95 14.90 -34.48
CA PHE A 260 -21.87 15.96 -34.88
C PHE A 260 -22.50 15.57 -36.20
N TYR A 261 -23.82 15.45 -36.20
CA TYR A 261 -24.63 15.60 -37.40
C TYR A 261 -24.27 16.90 -38.11
N ALA A 262 -24.37 16.86 -39.44
CA ALA A 262 -24.36 18.03 -40.30
C ALA A 262 -25.36 19.07 -39.77
N GLU A 263 -24.91 20.31 -39.56
CA GLU A 263 -25.65 21.51 -39.96
C GLU A 263 -24.75 22.77 -39.85
N HIS A 264 -24.64 23.42 -41.01
CA HIS A 264 -24.34 24.84 -41.27
C HIS A 264 -23.09 25.52 -40.68
N LEU A 265 -22.10 25.64 -41.59
CA LEU A 265 -21.31 26.85 -41.85
C LEU A 265 -22.09 28.15 -41.57
N ILE A 266 -21.76 28.87 -40.50
CA ILE A 266 -21.78 30.35 -40.50
C ILE A 266 -20.58 30.87 -39.68
N THR A 267 -19.82 31.72 -40.36
CA THR A 267 -18.66 32.51 -39.95
C THR A 267 -18.92 33.47 -38.77
N GLY A 268 -17.92 33.66 -37.89
CA GLY A 268 -17.84 34.86 -37.05
C GLY A 268 -16.99 34.72 -35.79
N ALA A 269 -15.71 35.07 -35.88
CA ALA A 269 -14.95 35.65 -34.75
C ALA A 269 -15.38 37.14 -34.58
N PRO A 270 -15.06 37.91 -33.49
CA PRO A 270 -13.90 37.73 -32.59
C PRO A 270 -14.03 38.28 -31.13
N LYS A 271 -12.87 38.27 -30.43
CA LYS A 271 -12.30 39.26 -29.47
C LYS A 271 -12.16 38.95 -27.96
N HIS A 272 -10.99 39.39 -27.50
CA HIS A 272 -10.34 39.31 -26.19
C HIS A 272 -11.05 40.02 -25.03
N ALA A 273 -10.75 39.57 -23.79
CA ALA A 273 -10.51 40.48 -22.64
C ALA A 273 -9.65 39.80 -21.54
N HIS A 274 -8.89 40.64 -20.84
CA HIS A 274 -7.79 40.40 -19.90
C HIS A 274 -8.23 40.37 -18.41
N ILE A 275 -7.41 39.72 -17.58
CA ILE A 275 -6.99 40.07 -16.18
C ILE A 275 -8.05 40.07 -15.05
N ASN A 276 -7.82 39.22 -14.03
CA ASN A 276 -7.46 39.67 -12.67
C ASN A 276 -7.04 38.51 -11.75
N GLN A 277 -5.87 38.67 -11.12
CA GLN A 277 -5.40 37.91 -9.97
C GLN A 277 -5.84 38.63 -8.70
N HIS A 278 -6.20 37.89 -7.64
CA HIS A 278 -5.77 38.22 -6.27
C HIS A 278 -5.90 36.99 -5.35
N PRO A 279 -5.05 36.86 -4.32
CA PRO A 279 -4.90 35.67 -3.48
C PRO A 279 -5.57 35.85 -2.10
N LEU A 280 -5.73 34.76 -1.34
CA LEU A 280 -5.40 34.70 0.10
C LEU A 280 -5.85 33.40 0.80
N LEU A 281 -5.09 33.09 1.86
CA LEU A 281 -5.38 32.32 3.07
C LEU A 281 -4.93 30.85 3.15
N GLU A 282 -3.68 30.73 3.60
CA GLU A 282 -3.28 29.99 4.80
C GLU A 282 -4.41 29.74 5.81
N ARG A 283 -4.55 28.49 6.23
CA ARG A 283 -4.68 28.08 7.65
C ARG A 283 -4.81 26.56 7.71
N LEU A 284 -3.91 25.93 8.46
CA LEU A 284 -4.18 24.95 9.53
C LEU A 284 -2.89 24.14 9.75
N GLY A 285 -2.06 24.64 10.68
CA GLY A 285 -1.07 23.83 11.35
C GLY A 285 -1.73 23.09 12.50
N LEU A 286 -1.69 21.76 12.48
CA LEU A 286 -1.86 20.90 13.65
C LEU A 286 -1.16 19.56 13.37
N PHE A 287 0.07 19.39 13.84
CA PHE A 287 0.58 18.08 14.25
C PHE A 287 1.66 18.27 15.32
N HIS A 288 1.33 17.90 16.56
CA HIS A 288 2.31 17.66 17.62
C HIS A 288 2.27 16.17 17.97
N PRO A 289 3.42 15.50 18.22
CA PRO A 289 3.46 14.07 18.45
C PRO A 289 3.32 13.75 19.94
N ILE A 290 2.53 12.74 20.26
CA ILE A 290 2.47 12.13 21.59
C ILE A 290 3.33 10.88 21.56
N THR A 291 4.37 10.82 22.39
CA THR A 291 4.92 9.54 22.87
C THR A 291 5.42 9.70 24.30
N ARG A 292 4.84 8.90 25.21
CA ARG A 292 5.37 8.63 26.56
C ARG A 292 5.35 7.12 26.79
N THR A 293 6.54 6.57 27.01
CA THR A 293 6.95 5.62 28.07
C THR A 293 5.99 4.48 28.50
N LEU A 294 6.34 3.21 28.25
CA LEU A 294 7.09 2.31 29.17
C LEU A 294 7.03 0.80 28.78
N ASN A 295 8.04 0.10 29.29
CA ASN A 295 8.21 -1.34 29.58
C ASN A 295 8.58 -2.31 28.44
N LEU A 296 9.83 -2.77 28.56
CA LEU A 296 10.63 -3.51 27.60
C LEU A 296 10.56 -5.01 27.85
N ILE A 297 10.23 -5.76 26.79
CA ILE A 297 10.73 -7.13 26.57
C ILE A 297 12.24 -7.01 26.28
N PRO A 298 13.11 -7.97 26.66
CA PRO A 298 14.55 -7.85 26.44
C PRO A 298 14.88 -7.55 24.96
N ILE A 299 15.29 -6.31 24.70
CA ILE A 299 15.52 -5.71 23.37
C ILE A 299 16.53 -6.53 22.56
N ASP A 300 17.48 -7.15 23.25
CA ASP A 300 18.65 -7.78 22.65
C ASP A 300 18.27 -9.04 21.85
N ARG A 301 17.26 -9.79 22.29
CA ARG A 301 16.82 -11.01 21.61
C ARG A 301 16.00 -10.74 20.35
N ILE A 302 15.21 -9.67 20.34
CA ILE A 302 14.40 -9.29 19.18
C ILE A 302 15.34 -8.89 18.04
N ASN A 303 16.33 -8.03 18.30
CA ASN A 303 17.30 -7.62 17.28
C ASN A 303 18.11 -8.80 16.73
N ASP A 304 18.48 -9.79 17.56
CA ASP A 304 19.16 -11.00 17.10
C ASP A 304 18.27 -11.89 16.22
N CYS A 305 17.01 -12.12 16.60
CA CYS A 305 16.03 -12.87 15.79
C CYS A 305 15.70 -12.18 14.45
N VAL A 306 15.70 -10.85 14.46
CA VAL A 306 15.32 -9.96 13.36
C VAL A 306 16.52 -9.77 12.40
N HIS A 307 17.76 -9.67 12.89
CA HIS A 307 18.97 -9.69 12.04
C HIS A 307 19.25 -11.07 11.39
N LEU A 308 18.85 -12.18 12.03
CA LEU A 308 18.90 -13.52 11.43
C LEU A 308 17.92 -13.71 10.26
N PHE A 309 16.87 -12.89 10.20
CA PHE A 309 15.78 -13.00 9.23
C PHE A 309 16.14 -12.45 7.85
N LEU A 310 17.22 -11.66 7.70
CA LEU A 310 17.57 -11.06 6.41
C LEU A 310 19.05 -11.19 5.99
N ILE A 311 20.02 -11.48 6.88
CA ILE A 311 21.45 -11.59 6.51
C ILE A 311 21.82 -13.03 6.10
N PRO A 312 22.30 -13.30 4.86
CA PRO A 312 22.93 -14.57 4.53
C PRO A 312 24.37 -14.60 5.06
N ARG A 313 24.73 -15.58 5.91
CA ARG A 313 26.14 -15.86 6.25
C ARG A 313 26.69 -16.96 5.34
N GLN A 314 27.69 -16.61 4.52
CA GLN A 314 28.40 -17.50 3.59
C GLN A 314 29.55 -18.28 4.25
N VAL A 315 30.00 -19.33 3.56
CA VAL A 315 31.02 -20.31 3.99
C VAL A 315 32.30 -20.15 3.15
N GLN A 316 33.45 -20.27 3.81
CA GLN A 316 34.75 -20.53 3.19
C GLN A 316 34.97 -22.05 3.08
N LEU A 317 35.35 -22.53 1.89
CA LEU A 317 35.84 -23.90 1.68
C LEU A 317 37.18 -24.08 2.42
N ALA A 318 37.23 -25.01 3.37
CA ALA A 318 38.47 -25.48 3.97
C ALA A 318 38.91 -26.81 3.30
N PRO A 319 40.23 -27.03 3.11
CA PRO A 319 40.75 -28.09 2.26
C PRO A 319 40.57 -29.47 2.87
N SER A 320 40.36 -30.46 1.99
CA SER A 320 40.40 -31.89 2.29
C SER A 320 41.68 -32.24 3.05
N ARG A 321 41.53 -32.81 4.26
CA ARG A 321 42.64 -33.44 4.98
C ARG A 321 43.02 -34.74 4.25
N PRO A 322 44.32 -35.05 4.11
CA PRO A 322 44.76 -36.33 3.57
C PRO A 322 44.54 -37.43 4.60
N ASP A 323 44.12 -38.59 4.11
CA ASP A 323 44.06 -39.84 4.87
C ASP A 323 45.43 -40.16 5.47
N ARG A 324 45.46 -40.35 6.79
CA ARG A 324 46.59 -41.00 7.47
C ARG A 324 46.34 -42.50 7.49
N ARG A 325 47.20 -43.25 6.80
CA ARG A 325 47.54 -44.62 7.15
C ARG A 325 48.74 -44.61 8.10
#